data_AF-A0A103Y3G0-F1
#
_entry.id   AF-A0A103Y3G0-F1
#
_cell.length_a   1.000
_cell.length_b   1.000
_cell.length_c   1.000
_cell.angle_alpha   90.00
_cell.angle_beta   90.00
_cell.angle_gamma   90.00
#
_symmetry.space_group_name_H-M   'P 1'
#
loop_
_entity.id
_entity.type
_entity.pdbx_description
1 polymer ?
#
loop_
_entity_poly.entity_id
_entity_poly.type
_entity_poly.pdbx_seq_one_letter_code
_entity_poly.pdbx_strand_id
1 'polypeptide(L)'
;MELYDNRPEKILTDFLTEYYSDQLHSILLSSDLRLHYPLYVDFAEVLEHDSPLSHEILFEPTKYLRIFDESAKLAQEIMFGQAKKVWEHERQKEDLERPPPSIKEFVHVRIEIHGPMLDNPELCPSIGRVRVKHRGILLTLKGTVIRSGSIKMIDGEREYECRKCKHRFKVHPELESRNSIPKPISCPSKKPYCESTSFQLLEGGKICHDYQEIKIQESTQVLGVGAIPRSVPVILQDDLVDIVKAGDDVIVTGVLTAKWSPELKDVRCDLEPVFVANYVRRINEVKLDIEIPDDIVWKFKTFWSDFKDTPLNGRNAILRAICPQVYGLFTVKLA
;
A
#
# COMPACT_ATOMS: atom_id res chain seq x y z
N MET A 1 -36.85 14.07 -4.54
CA MET A 1 -36.22 12.75 -4.66
C MET A 1 -34.89 12.98 -5.34
N GLU A 2 -33.93 13.50 -4.58
CA GLU A 2 -32.60 13.83 -5.05
C GLU A 2 -31.85 12.52 -5.30
N LEU A 3 -31.44 12.31 -6.55
CA LEU A 3 -30.56 11.21 -6.92
C LEU A 3 -29.23 11.49 -6.22
N TYR A 4 -28.91 10.69 -5.20
CA TYR A 4 -27.57 10.64 -4.61
C TYR A 4 -26.56 10.51 -5.77
N ASP A 5 -25.67 11.49 -5.91
CA ASP A 5 -24.53 11.44 -6.82
C ASP A 5 -23.54 10.40 -6.25
N ASN A 6 -23.88 9.11 -6.44
CA ASN A 6 -23.20 7.92 -5.93
C ASN A 6 -21.90 7.64 -6.69
N ARG A 7 -21.06 8.66 -6.88
CA ARG A 7 -19.75 8.45 -7.51
C ARG A 7 -18.78 7.91 -6.45
N PRO A 8 -18.08 6.80 -6.74
CA PRO A 8 -17.11 6.24 -5.79
C PRO A 8 -16.03 7.25 -5.41
N GLU A 9 -15.64 8.12 -6.35
CA GLU A 9 -14.71 9.24 -6.14
C GLU A 9 -15.13 10.12 -4.96
N LYS A 10 -16.42 10.49 -4.87
CA LYS A 10 -16.91 11.38 -3.83
C LYS A 10 -16.93 10.69 -2.47
N ILE A 11 -17.43 9.46 -2.42
CA ILE A 11 -17.50 8.67 -1.18
C ILE A 11 -16.10 8.48 -0.59
N LEU A 12 -15.11 8.10 -1.42
CA LEU A 12 -13.73 7.94 -0.98
C LEU A 12 -13.10 9.26 -0.55
N THR A 13 -13.39 10.35 -1.25
CA THR A 13 -12.87 11.69 -0.90
C THR A 13 -13.40 12.14 0.47
N ASP A 14 -14.70 11.95 0.71
CA ASP A 14 -15.35 12.28 1.98
C ASP A 14 -14.77 11.42 3.12
N PHE A 15 -14.62 10.10 2.89
CA PHE A 15 -13.97 9.17 3.82
C PHE A 15 -12.54 9.58 4.19
N LEU A 16 -11.68 9.87 3.20
CA LEU A 16 -10.30 10.27 3.46
C LEU A 16 -10.21 11.60 4.22
N THR A 17 -11.11 12.53 3.94
CA THR A 17 -11.14 13.83 4.62
C THR A 17 -11.59 13.71 6.08
N GLU A 18 -12.52 12.79 6.37
CA GLU A 18 -13.05 12.58 7.72
C GLU A 18 -12.10 11.76 8.61
N TYR A 19 -11.57 10.64 8.11
CA TYR A 19 -10.81 9.68 8.92
C TYR A 19 -9.28 9.86 8.83
N TYR A 20 -8.76 10.43 7.74
CA TYR A 20 -7.31 10.47 7.45
C TYR A 20 -6.75 11.89 7.32
N SER A 21 -7.43 12.86 7.92
CA SER A 21 -7.06 14.28 7.88
C SER A 21 -5.62 14.55 8.37
N ASP A 22 -5.17 13.87 9.41
CA ASP A 22 -3.83 14.05 9.97
C ASP A 22 -2.71 13.65 8.99
N GLN A 23 -2.87 12.50 8.32
CA GLN A 23 -1.92 12.04 7.30
C GLN A 23 -1.92 12.99 6.09
N LEU A 24 -3.10 13.40 5.61
CA LEU A 24 -3.23 14.36 4.51
C LEU A 24 -2.57 15.70 4.84
N HIS A 25 -2.73 16.19 6.08
CA HIS A 25 -2.08 17.41 6.53
C HIS A 25 -0.56 17.29 6.55
N SER A 26 -0.03 16.16 7.02
CA SER A 26 1.41 15.86 6.98
C SER A 26 1.96 15.85 5.54
N ILE A 27 1.23 15.25 4.60
CA ILE A 27 1.60 15.22 3.18
C ILE A 27 1.61 16.64 2.59
N LEU A 28 0.60 17.46 2.88
CA LEU A 28 0.52 18.85 2.42
C LEU A 28 1.69 19.70 2.91
N LEU A 29 2.17 19.47 4.13
CA LEU A 29 3.29 20.19 4.74
C LEU A 29 4.67 19.69 4.29
N SER A 30 4.74 18.57 3.58
CA SER A 30 6.01 18.04 3.10
C SER A 30 6.63 19.00 2.07
N SER A 31 7.97 19.08 2.00
CA SER A 31 8.66 20.07 1.17
C SER A 31 8.74 19.67 -0.30
N ASP A 32 8.97 18.39 -0.59
CA ASP A 32 9.21 17.92 -1.96
C ASP A 32 7.88 17.76 -2.72
N LEU A 33 7.86 18.16 -3.99
CA LEU A 33 6.68 18.01 -4.86
C LEU A 33 6.77 16.78 -5.77
N ARG A 34 7.97 16.20 -5.91
CA ARG A 34 8.25 15.09 -6.82
C ARG A 34 8.31 13.74 -6.14
N LEU A 35 8.33 13.72 -4.81
CA LEU A 35 8.27 12.48 -4.05
C LEU A 35 6.88 11.86 -4.14
N HIS A 36 6.87 10.53 -4.05
CA HIS A 36 5.67 9.72 -3.94
C HIS A 36 5.34 9.55 -2.46
N TYR A 37 4.15 9.95 -2.06
CA TYR A 37 3.71 9.97 -0.66
C TYR A 37 2.71 8.85 -0.40
N PRO A 38 2.98 7.92 0.53
CA PRO A 38 2.01 6.92 0.94
C PRO A 38 0.95 7.53 1.87
N LEU A 39 -0.30 7.13 1.66
CA LEU A 39 -1.42 7.36 2.58
C LEU A 39 -1.90 6.00 3.08
N TYR A 40 -1.60 5.66 4.33
CA TYR A 40 -1.91 4.34 4.89
C TYR A 40 -3.35 4.29 5.35
N VAL A 41 -4.13 3.35 4.82
CA VAL A 41 -5.56 3.20 5.08
C VAL A 41 -5.85 1.79 5.57
N ASP A 42 -6.48 1.65 6.73
CA ASP A 42 -6.93 0.35 7.21
C ASP A 42 -8.18 -0.10 6.44
N PHE A 43 -8.11 -1.27 5.82
CA PHE A 43 -9.23 -1.83 5.08
C PHE A 43 -10.47 -2.08 5.94
N ALA A 44 -10.31 -2.33 7.25
CA ALA A 44 -11.44 -2.50 8.16
C ALA A 44 -12.30 -1.24 8.24
N GLU A 45 -11.68 -0.06 8.25
CA GLU A 45 -12.41 1.22 8.30
C GLU A 45 -13.16 1.49 6.99
N VAL A 46 -12.58 1.11 5.85
CA VAL A 46 -13.26 1.19 4.55
C VAL A 46 -14.50 0.30 4.53
N LEU A 47 -14.39 -0.92 5.08
CA LEU A 47 -15.50 -1.87 5.18
C LEU A 47 -16.61 -1.36 6.11
N GLU A 48 -16.26 -0.72 7.23
CA GLU A 48 -17.21 -0.13 8.17
C GLU A 48 -17.91 1.10 7.58
N HIS A 49 -17.20 1.93 6.81
CA HIS A 49 -17.74 3.12 6.19
C HIS A 49 -18.67 2.81 5.00
N ASP A 50 -18.21 2.00 4.04
CA ASP A 50 -19.01 1.60 2.87
C ASP A 50 -18.70 0.16 2.46
N SER A 51 -19.55 -0.77 2.91
CA SER A 51 -19.38 -2.20 2.63
C SER A 51 -19.45 -2.55 1.13
N PRO A 52 -20.42 -2.05 0.32
CA PRO A 52 -20.41 -2.26 -1.12
C PRO A 52 -19.11 -1.84 -1.81
N LEU A 53 -18.62 -0.64 -1.51
CA LEU A 53 -17.40 -0.10 -2.11
C LEU A 53 -16.16 -0.87 -1.67
N SER A 54 -16.10 -1.32 -0.42
CA SER A 54 -15.01 -2.17 0.07
C SER A 54 -14.93 -3.50 -0.71
N HIS A 55 -16.07 -4.09 -1.06
CA HIS A 55 -16.13 -5.31 -1.86
C HIS A 55 -15.60 -5.04 -3.28
N GLU A 56 -15.99 -3.93 -3.88
CA GLU A 56 -15.49 -3.50 -5.18
C GLU A 56 -13.97 -3.26 -5.18
N ILE A 57 -13.41 -2.67 -4.11
CA ILE A 57 -11.97 -2.50 -3.93
C ILE A 57 -11.24 -3.85 -3.85
N LEU A 58 -11.81 -4.85 -3.17
CA LEU A 58 -11.21 -6.18 -3.07
C LEU A 58 -11.23 -6.95 -4.40
N PHE A 59 -12.32 -6.86 -5.17
CA PHE A 59 -12.51 -7.68 -6.37
C PHE A 59 -12.12 -6.97 -7.68
N GLU A 60 -12.05 -5.63 -7.70
CA GLU A 60 -11.56 -4.81 -8.82
C GLU A 60 -10.45 -3.80 -8.42
N PRO A 61 -9.41 -4.20 -7.66
CA PRO A 61 -8.40 -3.30 -7.10
C PRO A 61 -7.67 -2.46 -8.15
N THR A 62 -7.34 -3.01 -9.32
CA THR A 62 -6.62 -2.27 -10.39
C THR A 62 -7.35 -1.00 -10.84
N LYS A 63 -8.69 -1.00 -10.75
CA LYS A 63 -9.54 0.13 -11.10
C LYS A 63 -9.76 1.03 -9.88
N TYR A 64 -10.15 0.46 -8.74
CA TYR A 64 -10.52 1.26 -7.58
C TYR A 64 -9.33 1.86 -6.83
N LEU A 65 -8.14 1.23 -6.81
CA LEU A 65 -6.94 1.85 -6.23
C LEU A 65 -6.59 3.16 -6.93
N ARG A 66 -6.74 3.23 -8.27
CA ARG A 66 -6.51 4.47 -9.03
C ARG A 66 -7.52 5.55 -8.68
N ILE A 67 -8.80 5.17 -8.57
CA ILE A 67 -9.86 6.10 -8.12
C ILE A 67 -9.56 6.57 -6.69
N PHE A 68 -8.99 5.70 -5.85
CA PHE A 68 -8.60 6.04 -4.48
C PHE A 68 -7.46 7.06 -4.44
N ASP A 69 -6.43 6.88 -5.27
CA ASP A 69 -5.33 7.85 -5.41
C ASP A 69 -5.83 9.20 -5.94
N GLU A 70 -6.74 9.20 -6.91
CA GLU A 70 -7.40 10.42 -7.40
C GLU A 70 -8.24 11.10 -6.30
N SER A 71 -8.96 10.31 -5.50
CA SER A 71 -9.74 10.80 -4.36
C SER A 71 -8.85 11.39 -3.26
N ALA A 72 -7.66 10.83 -3.04
CA ALA A 72 -6.68 11.39 -2.10
C ALA A 72 -6.16 12.76 -2.56
N LYS A 73 -6.02 12.98 -3.88
CA LYS A 73 -5.69 14.31 -4.43
C LYS A 73 -6.83 15.31 -4.22
N LEU A 74 -8.07 14.91 -4.47
CA LEU A 74 -9.23 15.75 -4.20
C LEU A 74 -9.37 16.09 -2.71
N ALA A 75 -9.11 15.13 -1.81
CA ALA A 75 -9.11 15.36 -0.37
C ALA A 75 -8.05 16.39 0.04
N GLN A 76 -6.84 16.32 -0.54
CA GLN A 76 -5.82 17.36 -0.35
C GLN A 76 -6.31 18.75 -0.79
N GLU A 77 -6.99 18.87 -1.93
CA GLU A 77 -7.53 20.15 -2.42
C GLU A 77 -8.55 20.76 -1.46
N ILE A 78 -9.43 19.94 -0.87
CA ILE A 78 -10.42 20.36 0.13
C ILE A 78 -9.72 20.86 1.39
N MET A 79 -8.73 20.11 1.87
CA MET A 79 -7.99 20.44 3.10
C MET A 79 -7.02 21.60 2.93
N PHE A 80 -6.51 21.83 1.72
CA PHE A 80 -5.50 22.85 1.42
C PHE A 80 -5.91 24.24 1.91
N GLY A 81 -7.18 24.61 1.71
CA GLY A 81 -7.70 25.91 2.14
C GLY A 81 -7.66 26.11 3.66
N GLN A 82 -7.86 25.05 4.44
CA GLN A 82 -7.77 25.08 5.90
C GLN A 82 -6.31 25.08 6.36
N ALA A 83 -5.49 24.19 5.81
CA ALA A 83 -4.06 24.07 6.12
C ALA A 83 -3.32 25.39 5.85
N LYS A 84 -3.64 26.08 4.74
CA LYS A 84 -3.04 27.37 4.39
C LYS A 84 -3.34 28.46 5.43
N LYS A 85 -4.60 28.53 5.92
CA LYS A 85 -4.99 29.52 6.95
C LYS A 85 -4.27 29.27 8.27
N VAL A 86 -4.17 28.01 8.68
CA VAL A 86 -3.44 27.61 9.91
C VAL A 86 -1.98 28.01 9.80
N TRP A 87 -1.34 27.65 8.68
CA TRP A 87 0.07 27.99 8.43
C TRP A 87 0.33 29.50 8.42
N GLU A 88 -0.53 30.29 7.78
CA GLU A 88 -0.41 31.76 7.74
C GLU A 88 -0.48 32.38 9.15
N HIS A 89 -1.33 31.85 10.02
CA HIS A 89 -1.47 32.31 11.40
C HIS A 89 -0.31 31.88 12.31
N GLU A 90 0.22 30.66 12.13
CA GLU A 90 1.39 30.17 12.88
C GLU A 90 2.66 30.93 12.51
N ARG A 91 2.87 31.23 11.23
CA ARG A 91 4.00 32.02 10.73
C ARG A 91 4.09 33.42 11.32
N GLN A 92 2.97 33.99 11.77
CA GLN A 92 2.94 35.31 12.41
C GLN A 92 3.30 35.25 13.91
N LYS A 93 3.20 34.08 14.53
CA LYS A 93 3.47 33.88 15.97
C LYS A 93 4.89 33.41 16.25
N GLU A 94 5.49 32.68 15.33
CA GLU A 94 6.87 32.17 15.42
C GLU A 94 7.58 32.38 14.07
N ASP A 95 8.88 32.71 14.09
CA ASP A 95 9.77 32.70 12.92
C ASP A 95 9.95 31.26 12.42
N LEU A 96 8.88 30.69 11.85
CA LEU A 96 8.79 29.29 11.50
C LEU A 96 9.45 29.05 10.13
N GLU A 97 10.55 28.28 10.12
CA GLU A 97 11.23 27.82 8.89
C GLU A 97 10.45 26.72 8.12
N ARG A 98 9.16 26.48 8.44
CA ARG A 98 8.38 25.44 7.78
C ARG A 98 7.95 25.87 6.37
N PRO A 99 8.04 24.98 5.36
CA PRO A 99 7.57 25.29 4.01
C PRO A 99 6.05 25.53 4.01
N PRO A 100 5.55 26.36 3.08
CA PRO A 100 4.12 26.53 2.91
C PRO A 100 3.47 25.19 2.48
N PRO A 101 2.21 24.94 2.87
CA PRO A 101 1.51 23.77 2.39
C PRO A 101 1.42 23.80 0.85
N SER A 102 1.50 22.64 0.24
CA SER A 102 1.40 22.46 -1.22
C SER A 102 0.74 21.13 -1.56
N ILE A 103 -0.12 21.12 -2.57
CA ILE A 103 -0.80 19.91 -3.04
C ILE A 103 0.22 19.01 -3.73
N LYS A 104 0.25 17.73 -3.36
CA LYS A 104 1.19 16.74 -3.91
C LYS A 104 0.56 15.96 -5.05
N GLU A 105 1.27 15.88 -6.17
CA GLU A 105 0.81 15.18 -7.36
C GLU A 105 0.86 13.66 -7.18
N PHE A 106 1.85 13.12 -6.46
CA PHE A 106 2.03 11.68 -6.30
C PHE A 106 1.68 11.26 -4.88
N VAL A 107 0.41 10.92 -4.67
CA VAL A 107 -0.09 10.32 -3.43
C VAL A 107 -0.69 8.96 -3.76
N HIS A 108 -0.29 7.95 -2.99
CA HIS A 108 -0.64 6.55 -3.21
C HIS A 108 -1.34 6.00 -1.97
N VAL A 109 -2.56 5.49 -2.15
CA VAL A 109 -3.32 4.87 -1.06
C VAL A 109 -2.81 3.45 -0.81
N ARG A 110 -2.23 3.25 0.37
CA ARG A 110 -1.61 2.00 0.82
C ARG A 110 -2.60 1.29 1.75
N ILE A 111 -3.32 0.31 1.20
CA ILE A 111 -4.33 -0.47 1.93
C ILE A 111 -3.63 -1.48 2.85
N GLU A 112 -3.83 -1.30 4.15
CA GLU A 112 -3.40 -2.20 5.20
C GLU A 112 -4.51 -3.18 5.57
N ILE A 113 -4.19 -4.46 5.67
CA ILE A 113 -5.13 -5.49 6.11
C ILE A 113 -4.65 -6.06 7.45
N HIS A 114 -5.45 -5.81 8.49
CA HIS A 114 -5.18 -6.23 9.87
C HIS A 114 -6.13 -7.30 10.39
N GLY A 115 -5.75 -7.84 11.55
CA GLY A 115 -6.66 -8.59 12.41
C GLY A 115 -7.22 -9.89 11.77
N PRO A 116 -8.48 -10.24 12.05
CA PRO A 116 -9.08 -11.52 11.64
C PRO A 116 -9.08 -11.76 10.13
N MET A 117 -8.98 -10.70 9.31
CA MET A 117 -8.91 -10.85 7.85
C MET A 117 -7.60 -11.51 7.39
N LEU A 118 -6.52 -11.38 8.16
CA LEU A 118 -5.26 -12.08 7.87
C LEU A 118 -5.34 -13.59 8.12
N ASP A 119 -6.38 -14.06 8.80
CA ASP A 119 -6.64 -15.48 9.04
C ASP A 119 -7.55 -16.10 7.98
N ASN A 120 -8.16 -15.28 7.12
CA ASN A 120 -9.01 -15.76 6.02
C ASN A 120 -8.14 -16.35 4.89
N PRO A 121 -8.20 -17.67 4.61
CA PRO A 121 -7.34 -18.29 3.60
C PRO A 121 -7.62 -17.85 2.16
N GLU A 122 -8.79 -17.26 1.89
CA GLU A 122 -9.12 -16.72 0.56
C GLU A 122 -8.42 -15.37 0.31
N LEU A 123 -8.28 -14.55 1.34
CA LEU A 123 -7.61 -13.24 1.27
C LEU A 123 -6.13 -13.31 1.63
N CYS A 124 -5.73 -14.27 2.46
CA CYS A 124 -4.34 -14.47 2.90
C CYS A 124 -3.87 -15.92 2.68
N PRO A 125 -3.85 -16.43 1.43
CA PRO A 125 -3.35 -17.77 1.15
C PRO A 125 -1.84 -17.86 1.40
N SER A 126 -1.35 -19.07 1.69
CA SER A 126 0.09 -19.35 1.58
C SER A 126 0.53 -19.24 0.13
N ILE A 127 1.77 -18.83 -0.14
CA ILE A 127 2.26 -18.61 -1.51
C ILE A 127 2.09 -19.87 -2.37
N GLY A 128 2.29 -21.07 -1.80
CA GLY A 128 2.09 -22.35 -2.48
C GLY A 128 0.62 -22.71 -2.77
N ARG A 129 -0.33 -22.04 -2.12
CA ARG A 129 -1.78 -22.21 -2.32
C ARG A 129 -2.39 -21.17 -3.26
N VAL A 130 -1.61 -20.19 -3.71
CA VAL A 130 -2.05 -19.22 -4.72
C VAL A 130 -2.39 -19.94 -6.03
N ARG A 131 -3.54 -19.59 -6.62
CA ARG A 131 -4.15 -20.20 -7.82
C ARG A 131 -4.81 -19.13 -8.68
N VAL A 132 -5.20 -19.48 -9.90
CA VAL A 132 -5.87 -18.60 -10.87
C VAL A 132 -7.09 -17.88 -10.30
N LYS A 133 -7.83 -18.49 -9.35
CA LYS A 133 -8.97 -17.86 -8.68
C LYS A 133 -8.63 -16.56 -7.93
N HIS A 134 -7.36 -16.35 -7.60
CA HIS A 134 -6.89 -15.15 -6.91
C HIS A 134 -6.32 -14.09 -7.86
N ARG A 135 -6.37 -14.31 -9.19
CA ARG A 135 -5.92 -13.32 -10.16
C ARG A 135 -6.87 -12.12 -10.15
N GLY A 136 -6.30 -10.91 -10.11
CA GLY A 136 -7.05 -9.67 -10.24
C GLY A 136 -7.80 -9.23 -8.98
N ILE A 137 -7.70 -9.97 -7.87
CA ILE A 137 -8.26 -9.56 -6.57
C ILE A 137 -7.14 -9.06 -5.65
N LEU A 138 -7.52 -8.26 -4.65
CA LEU A 138 -6.63 -7.79 -3.60
C LEU A 138 -6.46 -8.91 -2.56
N LEU A 139 -5.22 -9.30 -2.31
CA LEU A 139 -4.89 -10.34 -1.34
C LEU A 139 -3.62 -9.99 -0.59
N THR A 140 -3.33 -10.73 0.47
CA THR A 140 -2.14 -10.56 1.30
C THR A 140 -1.29 -11.82 1.29
N LEU A 141 0.02 -11.68 1.06
CA LEU A 141 0.98 -12.77 1.13
C LEU A 141 1.98 -12.51 2.25
N LYS A 142 2.32 -13.56 2.99
CA LYS A 142 3.34 -13.54 4.04
C LYS A 142 4.55 -14.36 3.58
N GLY A 143 5.75 -13.85 3.77
CA GLY A 143 6.97 -14.58 3.41
C GLY A 143 8.24 -13.81 3.73
N THR A 144 9.37 -14.45 3.49
CA THR A 144 10.70 -13.87 3.67
C THR A 144 11.25 -13.43 2.31
N VAL A 145 11.82 -12.24 2.23
CA VAL A 145 12.49 -11.74 1.03
C VAL A 145 13.77 -12.54 0.80
N ILE A 146 13.84 -13.30 -0.29
CA ILE A 146 15.02 -14.12 -0.63
C ILE A 146 15.91 -13.49 -1.70
N ARG A 147 15.38 -12.52 -2.44
CA ARG A 147 16.12 -11.78 -3.46
C ARG A 147 15.54 -10.38 -3.59
N SER A 148 16.43 -9.40 -3.60
CA SER A 148 16.12 -8.03 -3.99
C SER A 148 16.79 -7.71 -5.32
N GLY A 149 16.02 -7.30 -6.32
CA GLY A 149 16.52 -6.87 -7.62
C GLY A 149 17.07 -5.45 -7.59
N SER A 150 17.80 -5.08 -8.64
CA SER A 150 18.24 -3.70 -8.85
C SER A 150 17.04 -2.78 -9.09
N ILE A 151 17.12 -1.57 -8.55
CA ILE A 151 16.17 -0.49 -8.83
C ILE A 151 16.31 -0.06 -10.29
N LYS A 152 15.19 0.17 -10.96
CA LYS A 152 15.08 0.58 -12.36
C LYS A 152 14.06 1.70 -12.49
N MET A 153 14.19 2.50 -13.55
CA MET A 153 13.17 3.47 -13.94
C MET A 153 12.32 2.88 -15.08
N ILE A 154 11.01 2.97 -14.98
CA ILE A 154 10.07 2.52 -16.02
C ILE A 154 9.15 3.66 -16.47
N ASP A 155 8.60 3.52 -17.69
CA ASP A 155 7.56 4.43 -18.18
C ASP A 155 6.26 4.19 -17.42
N GLY A 156 5.75 5.25 -16.78
CA GLY A 156 4.58 5.19 -15.92
C GLY A 156 3.28 5.62 -16.57
N GLU A 157 3.27 6.80 -17.16
CA GLU A 157 2.09 7.33 -17.85
C GLU A 157 2.53 8.09 -19.09
N ARG A 158 1.74 8.01 -20.15
CA ARG A 158 1.90 8.85 -21.35
C ARG A 158 0.62 9.61 -21.64
N GLU A 159 0.73 10.91 -21.76
CA GLU A 159 -0.38 11.76 -22.17
C GLU A 159 -0.49 11.85 -23.71
N TYR A 160 -1.69 11.56 -24.21
CA TYR A 160 -2.04 11.67 -25.62
C TYR A 160 -3.11 12.74 -25.82
N GLU A 161 -2.98 13.52 -26.90
CA GLU A 161 -3.99 14.47 -27.36
C GLU A 161 -4.66 13.92 -28.64
N CYS A 162 -5.98 13.89 -28.65
CA CYS A 162 -6.76 13.58 -29.85
C CYS A 162 -6.61 14.70 -30.88
N ARG A 163 -6.18 14.39 -32.10
CA ARG A 163 -6.00 15.42 -33.15
C ARG A 163 -7.31 16.06 -33.61
N LYS A 164 -8.45 15.36 -33.42
CA LYS A 164 -9.78 15.81 -33.87
C LYS A 164 -10.49 16.68 -32.83
N CYS A 165 -10.64 16.20 -31.59
CA CYS A 165 -11.40 16.91 -30.55
C CYS A 165 -10.51 17.61 -29.52
N LYS A 166 -9.18 17.49 -29.63
CA LYS A 166 -8.22 18.07 -28.67
C LYS A 166 -8.37 17.59 -27.22
N HIS A 167 -9.14 16.52 -27.00
CA HIS A 167 -9.23 15.88 -25.70
C HIS A 167 -7.90 15.21 -25.34
N ARG A 168 -7.40 15.51 -24.14
CA ARG A 168 -6.20 14.93 -23.56
C ARG A 168 -6.56 13.83 -22.60
N PHE A 169 -5.83 12.72 -22.67
CA PHE A 169 -6.05 11.58 -21.81
C PHE A 169 -4.74 10.82 -21.60
N LYS A 170 -4.63 10.15 -20.46
CA LYS A 170 -3.44 9.39 -20.09
C LYS A 170 -3.60 7.92 -20.43
N VAL A 171 -2.52 7.29 -20.90
CA VAL A 171 -2.43 5.85 -21.12
C VAL A 171 -1.36 5.28 -20.21
N HIS A 172 -1.73 4.20 -19.52
CA HIS A 172 -0.90 3.51 -18.54
C HIS A 172 -0.27 2.25 -19.16
N PRO A 173 0.88 1.79 -18.65
CA PRO A 173 1.54 0.58 -19.10
C PRO A 173 0.72 -0.66 -18.76
N GLU A 174 0.78 -1.63 -19.67
CA GLU A 174 0.26 -2.96 -19.43
C GLU A 174 1.36 -3.84 -18.85
N LEU A 175 1.21 -4.21 -17.58
CA LEU A 175 2.13 -5.12 -16.88
C LEU A 175 2.26 -6.47 -17.60
N GLU A 176 1.15 -7.02 -18.09
CA GLU A 176 1.14 -8.29 -18.81
C GLU A 176 2.04 -8.25 -20.06
N SER A 177 2.03 -7.11 -20.75
CA SER A 177 2.82 -6.80 -21.94
C SER A 177 4.22 -6.24 -21.60
N ARG A 178 4.78 -6.61 -20.44
CA ARG A 178 6.11 -6.18 -19.96
C ARG A 178 6.25 -4.65 -19.81
N ASN A 179 5.26 -4.01 -19.21
CA ASN A 179 5.19 -2.55 -19.05
C ASN A 179 5.21 -1.77 -20.37
N SER A 180 4.72 -2.37 -21.46
CA SER A 180 4.54 -1.64 -22.71
C SER A 180 3.33 -0.72 -22.61
N ILE A 181 3.45 0.52 -23.09
CA ILE A 181 2.32 1.43 -23.23
C ILE A 181 1.78 1.28 -24.66
N PRO A 182 0.62 0.62 -24.85
CA PRO A 182 0.03 0.49 -26.18
C PRO A 182 -0.39 1.86 -26.70
N LYS A 183 -0.40 2.00 -28.03
CA LYS A 183 -1.00 3.20 -28.64
C LYS A 183 -2.51 3.16 -28.44
N PRO A 184 -3.15 4.28 -28.07
CA PRO A 184 -4.60 4.31 -27.94
C PRO A 184 -5.27 3.91 -29.25
N ILE A 185 -6.35 3.13 -29.14
CA ILE A 185 -7.10 2.60 -30.29
C ILE A 185 -8.25 3.55 -30.65
N SER A 186 -8.90 4.15 -29.66
CA SER A 186 -10.02 5.08 -29.82
C SER A 186 -9.98 6.21 -28.79
N CYS A 187 -10.57 7.35 -29.14
CA CYS A 187 -10.62 8.51 -28.24
C CYS A 187 -11.65 8.26 -27.12
N PRO A 188 -11.29 8.46 -25.83
CA PRO A 188 -12.21 8.24 -24.71
C PRO A 188 -13.21 9.39 -24.49
N SER A 189 -13.13 10.46 -25.30
CA SER A 189 -13.95 11.67 -25.12
C SER A 189 -15.43 11.36 -25.32
N LYS A 190 -16.21 11.45 -24.23
CA LYS A 190 -17.68 11.33 -24.26
C LYS A 190 -18.38 12.65 -24.60
N LYS A 191 -17.75 13.80 -24.31
CA LYS A 191 -18.31 15.15 -24.53
C LYS A 191 -17.19 16.13 -24.91
N PRO A 192 -17.02 16.49 -26.21
CA PRO A 192 -17.76 16.01 -27.38
C PRO A 192 -17.49 14.52 -27.65
N TYR A 193 -18.50 13.78 -28.07
CA TYR A 193 -18.33 12.39 -28.49
C TYR A 193 -17.34 12.31 -29.67
N CYS A 194 -16.29 11.52 -29.53
CA CYS A 194 -15.25 11.40 -30.56
C CYS A 194 -14.75 9.96 -30.68
N GLU A 195 -14.82 9.39 -31.89
CA GLU A 195 -14.28 8.05 -32.20
C GLU A 195 -13.00 8.13 -33.02
N SER A 196 -12.26 9.25 -32.94
CA SER A 196 -11.01 9.38 -33.71
C SER A 196 -9.99 8.35 -33.23
N THR A 197 -9.20 7.83 -34.18
CA THR A 197 -8.06 6.94 -33.96
C THR A 197 -6.72 7.66 -34.15
N SER A 198 -6.75 8.99 -34.33
CA SER A 198 -5.57 9.80 -34.61
C SER A 198 -5.15 10.59 -33.36
N PHE A 199 -4.01 10.22 -32.81
CA PHE A 199 -3.47 10.78 -31.57
C PHE A 199 -2.10 11.41 -31.79
N GLN A 200 -1.78 12.38 -30.96
CA GLN A 200 -0.45 12.97 -30.84
C GLN A 200 0.03 12.72 -29.40
N LEU A 201 1.23 12.15 -29.26
CA LEU A 201 1.90 12.08 -27.97
C LEU A 201 2.34 13.49 -27.60
N LEU A 202 2.01 13.94 -26.39
CA LEU A 202 2.45 15.24 -25.89
C LEU A 202 3.90 15.14 -25.39
N GLU A 203 4.78 15.99 -25.92
CA GLU A 203 6.16 16.11 -25.45
C GLU A 203 6.16 16.72 -24.04
N GLY A 204 6.76 16.01 -23.08
CA GLY A 204 6.74 16.38 -21.67
C GLY A 204 5.63 15.72 -20.83
N GLY A 205 4.64 15.07 -21.45
CA GLY A 205 3.59 14.31 -20.76
C GLY A 205 4.00 12.89 -20.36
N LYS A 206 5.30 12.66 -20.13
CA LYS A 206 5.87 11.36 -19.76
C LYS A 206 6.23 11.37 -18.27
N ILE A 207 5.57 10.53 -17.49
CA ILE A 207 5.91 10.29 -16.09
C ILE A 207 6.68 8.97 -16.01
N CYS A 208 7.76 8.94 -15.24
CA CYS A 208 8.51 7.72 -14.96
C CYS A 208 8.30 7.32 -13.50
N HIS A 209 8.32 6.02 -13.24
CA HIS A 209 8.20 5.44 -11.90
C HIS A 209 9.44 4.66 -11.55
N ASP A 210 9.77 4.65 -10.26
CA ASP A 210 10.75 3.72 -9.72
C ASP A 210 10.15 2.32 -9.71
N TYR A 211 10.99 1.32 -9.99
CA TYR A 211 10.58 -0.07 -10.15
C TYR A 211 11.62 -1.02 -9.59
N GLN A 212 11.17 -1.97 -8.79
CA GLN A 212 12.02 -3.01 -8.24
C GLN A 212 11.28 -4.35 -8.21
N GLU A 213 11.95 -5.41 -8.68
CA GLU A 213 11.45 -6.78 -8.53
C GLU A 213 12.17 -7.45 -7.36
N ILE A 214 11.40 -7.87 -6.37
CA ILE A 214 11.87 -8.74 -5.28
C ILE A 214 11.30 -10.15 -5.47
N LYS A 215 11.78 -11.10 -4.67
CA LYS A 215 11.22 -12.45 -4.59
C LYS A 215 10.99 -12.81 -3.14
N ILE A 216 9.75 -13.14 -2.79
CA ILE A 216 9.39 -13.61 -1.45
C ILE A 216 9.18 -15.12 -1.46
N GLN A 217 9.50 -15.77 -0.35
CA GLN A 217 9.38 -17.22 -0.16
C GLN A 217 8.59 -17.52 1.12
N GLU A 218 7.84 -18.62 1.12
CA GLU A 218 7.17 -19.10 2.33
C GLU A 218 8.18 -19.35 3.44
N SER A 219 7.85 -18.93 4.66
CA SER A 219 8.67 -19.23 5.82
C SER A 219 8.71 -20.75 6.05
N THR A 220 9.93 -21.29 6.11
CA THR A 220 10.17 -22.73 6.34
C THR A 220 9.66 -23.20 7.70
N GLN A 221 9.47 -22.29 8.66
CA GLN A 221 8.94 -22.59 9.98
C GLN A 221 7.46 -23.00 9.95
N VAL A 222 6.71 -22.52 8.96
CA VAL A 222 5.26 -22.77 8.82
C VAL A 222 4.97 -23.99 7.94
N LEU A 223 6.00 -24.55 7.30
CA LEU A 223 5.85 -25.66 6.38
C LEU A 223 5.96 -27.01 7.10
N GLY A 224 5.16 -27.97 6.63
CA GLY A 224 5.26 -29.36 7.08
C GLY A 224 6.63 -29.95 6.74
N VAL A 225 7.12 -30.87 7.58
CA VAL A 225 8.41 -31.54 7.39
C VAL A 225 8.48 -32.16 5.99
N GLY A 226 9.50 -31.79 5.22
CA GLY A 226 9.72 -32.28 3.85
C GLY A 226 8.99 -31.50 2.74
N ALA A 227 8.21 -30.47 3.07
CA ALA A 227 7.61 -29.60 2.06
C ALA A 227 8.65 -28.62 1.48
N ILE A 228 8.61 -28.43 0.16
CA ILE A 228 9.48 -27.48 -0.54
C ILE A 228 8.81 -26.09 -0.53
N PRO A 229 9.43 -25.07 0.07
CA PRO A 229 8.87 -23.72 0.13
C PRO A 229 8.67 -23.11 -1.26
N ARG A 230 7.48 -22.59 -1.53
CA ARG A 230 7.18 -21.88 -2.78
C ARG A 230 7.53 -20.40 -2.66
N SER A 231 7.75 -19.78 -3.81
CA SER A 231 8.19 -18.39 -3.91
C SER A 231 7.46 -17.69 -5.05
N VAL A 232 7.22 -16.39 -4.91
CA VAL A 232 6.57 -15.56 -5.93
C VAL A 232 7.37 -14.28 -6.15
N PRO A 233 7.55 -13.82 -7.40
CA PRO A 233 8.12 -12.51 -7.65
C PRO A 233 7.11 -11.42 -7.28
N VAL A 234 7.60 -10.35 -6.64
CA VAL A 234 6.80 -9.20 -6.22
C VAL A 234 7.39 -7.95 -6.87
N ILE A 235 6.52 -7.13 -7.45
CA ILE A 235 6.86 -5.82 -8.02
C ILE A 235 6.58 -4.76 -6.95
N LEU A 236 7.59 -3.94 -6.69
CA LEU A 236 7.51 -2.73 -5.89
C LEU A 236 7.64 -1.52 -6.83
N GLN A 237 6.88 -0.47 -6.55
CA GLN A 237 6.88 0.76 -7.34
C GLN A 237 6.98 1.97 -6.42
N ASP A 238 7.65 3.02 -6.89
CA ASP A 238 7.72 4.33 -6.25
C ASP A 238 8.15 4.28 -4.77
N ASP A 239 7.29 4.73 -3.83
CA ASP A 239 7.56 4.76 -2.39
C ASP A 239 7.80 3.36 -1.77
N LEU A 240 7.41 2.28 -2.47
CA LEU A 240 7.69 0.91 -2.04
C LEU A 240 9.05 0.40 -2.53
N VAL A 241 9.81 1.18 -3.30
CA VAL A 241 11.14 0.76 -3.76
C VAL A 241 12.18 0.95 -2.67
N ASP A 242 13.11 -0.01 -2.55
CA ASP A 242 14.19 -0.05 -1.56
C ASP A 242 13.74 -0.13 -0.09
N ILE A 243 12.43 -0.29 0.16
CA ILE A 243 11.90 -0.47 1.50
C ILE A 243 11.99 -1.91 1.99
N VAL A 244 12.71 -2.83 1.35
CA VAL A 244 12.95 -4.17 1.91
C VAL A 244 14.31 -4.71 1.49
N LYS A 245 14.88 -5.56 2.33
CA LYS A 245 16.16 -6.22 2.10
C LYS A 245 16.00 -7.73 2.11
N ALA A 246 16.95 -8.43 1.49
CA ALA A 246 16.98 -9.88 1.58
C ALA A 246 17.18 -10.31 3.04
N GLY A 247 16.35 -11.25 3.49
CA GLY A 247 16.26 -11.70 4.88
C GLY A 247 15.09 -11.10 5.66
N ASP A 248 14.45 -10.04 5.16
CA ASP A 248 13.29 -9.45 5.84
C ASP A 248 12.06 -10.35 5.74
N ASP A 249 11.39 -10.60 6.86
CA ASP A 249 10.05 -11.16 6.88
C ASP A 249 9.04 -10.06 6.61
N VAL A 250 8.17 -10.28 5.64
CA VAL A 250 7.27 -9.25 5.11
C VAL A 250 5.85 -9.77 4.96
N ILE A 251 4.92 -8.83 5.07
CA ILE A 251 3.50 -8.99 4.73
C ILE A 251 3.23 -8.03 3.59
N VAL A 252 2.85 -8.56 2.44
CA VAL A 252 2.60 -7.78 1.23
C VAL A 252 1.13 -7.87 0.88
N THR A 253 0.42 -6.75 0.85
CA THR A 253 -0.92 -6.64 0.30
C THR A 253 -0.81 -6.12 -1.13
N GLY A 254 -1.52 -6.74 -2.07
CA GLY A 254 -1.35 -6.45 -3.48
C GLY A 254 -2.24 -7.28 -4.38
N VAL A 255 -1.99 -7.18 -5.68
CA VAL A 255 -2.79 -7.82 -6.72
C VAL A 255 -1.96 -8.87 -7.45
N LEU A 256 -2.49 -10.08 -7.53
CA LEU A 256 -1.88 -11.13 -8.34
C LEU A 256 -2.24 -10.92 -9.82
N THR A 257 -1.21 -10.83 -10.63
CA THR A 257 -1.32 -10.79 -12.09
C THR A 257 -0.32 -11.76 -12.72
N ALA A 258 -0.11 -11.66 -14.03
CA ALA A 258 0.89 -12.42 -14.74
C ALA A 258 1.59 -11.56 -15.80
N LYS A 259 2.83 -11.91 -16.13
CA LYS A 259 3.57 -11.31 -17.25
C LYS A 259 3.89 -12.37 -18.30
N TRP A 260 3.84 -11.99 -19.56
CA TRP A 260 4.30 -12.89 -20.63
C TRP A 260 5.80 -13.08 -20.55
N SER A 261 6.22 -14.35 -20.55
CA SER A 261 7.61 -14.71 -20.77
C SER A 261 8.12 -14.10 -22.09
N PRO A 262 9.43 -13.81 -22.20
CA PRO A 262 10.01 -13.30 -23.43
C PRO A 262 9.71 -14.23 -24.60
N GLU A 263 9.33 -13.66 -25.74
CA GLU A 263 9.09 -14.43 -26.97
C GLU A 263 10.42 -15.01 -27.46
N LEU A 264 10.55 -16.32 -27.31
CA LEU A 264 11.68 -17.09 -27.83
C LEU A 264 11.17 -17.98 -28.96
N LYS A 265 11.90 -17.98 -30.09
CA LYS A 265 11.55 -18.79 -31.25
C LYS A 265 11.47 -20.26 -30.85
N ASP A 266 10.38 -20.93 -31.25
CA ASP A 266 10.10 -22.35 -30.99
C ASP A 266 9.91 -22.72 -29.49
N VAL A 267 9.71 -21.73 -28.61
CA VAL A 267 9.36 -21.95 -27.20
C VAL A 267 7.93 -21.43 -26.94
N ARG A 268 7.11 -22.24 -26.25
CA ARG A 268 5.78 -21.80 -25.83
C ARG A 268 5.92 -20.64 -24.84
N CYS A 269 5.24 -19.53 -25.13
CA CYS A 269 5.13 -18.42 -24.19
C CYS A 269 4.20 -18.81 -23.05
N ASP A 270 4.75 -18.88 -21.84
CA ASP A 270 3.99 -19.07 -20.62
C ASP A 270 3.74 -17.73 -19.91
N LEU A 271 2.64 -17.67 -19.18
CA LEU A 271 2.29 -16.58 -18.28
C LEU A 271 2.92 -16.86 -16.91
N GLU A 272 3.86 -16.00 -16.51
CA GLU A 272 4.51 -16.10 -15.22
C GLU A 272 3.72 -15.29 -14.18
N PRO A 273 3.30 -15.90 -13.06
CA PRO A 273 2.58 -15.18 -12.01
C PRO A 273 3.50 -14.15 -11.36
N VAL A 274 3.00 -12.93 -11.18
CA VAL A 274 3.69 -11.84 -10.51
C VAL A 274 2.73 -11.12 -9.59
N PHE A 275 3.23 -10.71 -8.43
CA PHE A 275 2.46 -10.02 -7.42
C PHE A 275 2.80 -8.54 -7.43
N VAL A 276 1.84 -7.66 -7.68
CA VAL A 276 2.07 -6.22 -7.67
C VAL A 276 1.71 -5.70 -6.28
N ALA A 277 2.70 -5.19 -5.55
CA ALA A 277 2.49 -4.71 -4.20
C ALA A 277 1.70 -3.40 -4.20
N ASN A 278 0.65 -3.35 -3.38
CA ASN A 278 0.01 -2.11 -2.98
C ASN A 278 0.54 -1.60 -1.64
N TYR A 279 0.87 -2.51 -0.72
CA TYR A 279 1.41 -2.20 0.60
C TYR A 279 2.39 -3.29 1.03
N VAL A 280 3.45 -2.89 1.74
CA VAL A 280 4.46 -3.80 2.28
C VAL A 280 4.73 -3.42 3.73
N ARG A 281 4.59 -4.40 4.62
CA ARG A 281 4.97 -4.28 6.03
C ARG A 281 6.10 -5.23 6.35
N ARG A 282 7.19 -4.72 6.92
CA ARG A 282 8.24 -5.55 7.52
C ARG A 282 7.78 -6.05 8.89
N ILE A 283 7.91 -7.35 9.13
CA ILE A 283 7.61 -7.99 10.42
C ILE A 283 8.82 -7.89 11.36
N ASN A 284 10.04 -7.90 10.81
CA ASN A 284 11.29 -7.87 11.57
C ASN A 284 11.66 -6.46 12.08
N GLU A 285 10.88 -5.45 11.71
CA GLU A 285 10.97 -4.14 12.34
C GLU A 285 10.37 -4.28 13.74
N VAL A 286 11.24 -4.38 14.74
CA VAL A 286 10.85 -4.17 16.14
C VAL A 286 10.21 -2.79 16.19
N LYS A 287 8.88 -2.73 16.13
CA LYS A 287 8.12 -1.48 16.28
C LYS A 287 8.58 -0.84 17.58
N LEU A 288 9.36 0.24 17.47
CA LEU A 288 9.54 1.16 18.58
C LEU A 288 8.21 1.90 18.86
N ASP A 289 7.30 1.96 17.88
CA ASP A 289 5.92 2.43 17.98
C ASP A 289 4.90 1.28 17.97
N ILE A 290 4.93 0.44 19.01
CA ILE A 290 3.71 -0.28 19.38
C ILE A 290 2.81 0.79 19.99
N GLU A 291 1.74 1.19 19.30
CA GLU A 291 0.62 1.87 19.96
C GLU A 291 0.05 0.89 20.99
N ILE A 292 0.50 1.03 22.24
CA ILE A 292 0.03 0.21 23.34
C ILE A 292 -1.31 0.82 23.77
N PRO A 293 -2.43 0.09 23.67
CA PRO A 293 -3.73 0.59 24.10
C PRO A 293 -3.68 1.08 25.55
N ASP A 294 -4.41 2.15 25.86
CA ASP A 294 -4.40 2.78 27.19
C ASP A 294 -4.74 1.80 28.32
N ASP A 295 -5.58 0.79 28.06
CA ASP A 295 -5.93 -0.24 29.04
C ASP A 295 -4.74 -1.13 29.40
N ILE A 296 -3.87 -1.44 28.44
CA ILE A 296 -2.63 -2.21 28.66
C ILE A 296 -1.62 -1.36 29.43
N VAL A 297 -1.47 -0.08 29.08
CA VAL A 297 -0.62 0.86 29.84
C VAL A 297 -1.10 0.96 31.29
N TRP A 298 -2.41 1.07 31.50
CA TRP A 298 -3.00 1.11 32.83
C TRP A 298 -2.74 -0.19 33.61
N LYS A 299 -2.97 -1.36 33.01
CA LYS A 299 -2.67 -2.67 33.63
C LYS A 299 -1.20 -2.79 34.05
N PHE A 300 -0.28 -2.33 33.19
CA PHE A 300 1.15 -2.34 33.50
C PHE A 300 1.50 -1.41 34.66
N LYS A 301 0.91 -0.20 34.71
CA LYS A 301 1.09 0.73 35.84
C LYS A 301 0.53 0.15 37.14
N THR A 302 -0.66 -0.45 37.11
CA THR A 302 -1.28 -1.09 38.28
C THR A 302 -0.41 -2.23 38.80
N PHE A 303 0.09 -3.10 37.91
CA PHE A 303 1.00 -4.19 38.28
C PHE A 303 2.22 -3.68 39.07
N TRP A 304 2.91 -2.64 38.58
CA TRP A 304 4.07 -2.09 39.30
C TRP A 304 3.70 -1.29 40.56
N SER A 305 2.47 -0.77 40.64
CA SER A 305 1.94 -0.18 41.87
C SER A 305 1.77 -1.24 42.96
N ASP A 306 1.29 -2.44 42.61
CA ASP A 306 1.10 -3.55 43.56
C ASP A 306 2.44 -4.10 44.09
N PHE A 307 3.49 -4.05 43.27
CA PHE A 307 4.84 -4.47 43.63
C PHE A 307 5.78 -3.31 44.04
N LYS A 308 5.24 -2.12 44.33
CA LYS A 308 6.03 -0.92 44.62
C LYS A 308 7.02 -1.11 45.76
N ASP A 309 6.60 -1.76 46.84
CA ASP A 309 7.43 -2.03 48.02
C ASP A 309 8.34 -3.26 47.84
N THR A 310 8.07 -4.11 46.86
CA THR A 310 8.85 -5.34 46.58
C THR A 310 9.11 -5.55 45.08
N PRO A 311 9.90 -4.68 44.42
CA PRO A 311 10.10 -4.71 42.98
C PRO A 311 10.74 -6.01 42.48
N LEU A 312 11.54 -6.68 43.31
CA LEU A 312 12.14 -7.99 43.00
C LEU A 312 11.10 -9.11 42.88
N ASN A 313 10.01 -9.05 43.65
CA ASN A 313 8.90 -10.01 43.53
C ASN A 313 8.11 -9.77 42.25
N GLY A 314 7.88 -8.51 41.87
CA GLY A 314 7.29 -8.14 40.58
C GLY A 314 8.14 -8.64 39.41
N ARG A 315 9.46 -8.42 39.45
CA ARG A 315 10.40 -8.99 38.47
C ARG A 315 10.28 -10.51 38.39
N ASN A 316 10.28 -11.20 39.52
CA ASN A 316 10.20 -12.65 39.56
C ASN A 316 8.84 -13.17 39.03
N ALA A 317 7.75 -12.42 39.20
CA ALA A 317 6.46 -12.73 38.61
C ALA A 317 6.50 -12.66 37.07
N ILE A 318 7.14 -11.62 36.52
CA ILE A 318 7.36 -11.49 35.07
C ILE A 318 8.25 -12.64 34.55
N LEU A 319 9.35 -12.94 35.24
CA LEU A 319 10.26 -14.02 34.84
C LEU A 319 9.58 -15.41 34.85
N ARG A 320 8.59 -15.62 35.72
CA ARG A 320 7.79 -16.86 35.71
C ARG A 320 6.87 -16.94 34.49
N ALA A 321 6.40 -15.80 33.99
CA ALA A 321 5.56 -15.73 32.80
C ALA A 321 6.35 -15.95 31.50
N ILE A 322 7.67 -15.71 31.49
CA ILE A 322 8.54 -16.00 30.34
C ILE A 322 8.71 -17.52 30.22
N CYS A 323 8.22 -18.10 29.11
CA CYS A 323 8.23 -19.54 28.85
C CYS A 323 7.72 -20.36 30.06
N PRO A 324 6.41 -20.30 30.38
CA PRO A 324 5.85 -20.92 31.59
C PRO A 324 6.00 -22.44 31.60
N GLN A 325 6.15 -23.04 30.42
CA GLN A 325 6.37 -24.48 30.23
C GLN A 325 7.76 -24.94 30.71
N VAL A 326 8.72 -24.03 30.85
CA VAL A 326 10.07 -24.33 31.32
C VAL A 326 10.14 -24.05 32.81
N TYR A 327 10.18 -25.12 33.61
CA TYR A 327 10.30 -25.02 35.06
C TYR A 327 11.73 -24.65 35.48
N GLY A 328 11.86 -23.68 36.39
CA GLY A 328 13.16 -23.22 36.89
C GLY A 328 13.90 -22.30 35.91
N LEU A 329 15.23 -22.48 35.83
CA LEU A 329 16.16 -21.73 34.95
C LEU A 329 16.03 -20.20 35.05
N PHE A 330 15.75 -19.68 36.25
CA PHE A 330 15.54 -18.25 36.47
C PHE A 330 16.70 -17.37 35.99
N THR A 331 17.94 -17.83 36.13
CA THR A 331 19.12 -17.10 35.65
C THR A 331 19.16 -16.99 34.13
N VAL A 332 18.72 -18.03 33.41
CA VAL A 332 18.66 -18.04 31.94
C VAL A 332 17.48 -17.21 31.44
N LYS A 333 16.35 -17.21 32.17
CA LYS A 333 15.20 -16.35 31.87
C LYS A 333 15.46 -14.87 32.17
N LEU A 334 16.42 -14.59 33.07
CA LEU A 334 16.81 -13.24 33.47
C LEU A 334 17.90 -12.64 32.55
N ALA A 335 18.77 -13.49 32.00
CA ALA A 335 19.76 -13.12 31.00
C ALA A 335 19.09 -12.81 29.66
#